data_AF-M4BLP6-F1
#
_entry.id   AF-M4BLP6-F1
#
_cell.length_a   1.000
_cell.length_b   1.000
_cell.length_c   1.000
_cell.angle_alpha   90.00
_cell.angle_beta   90.00
_cell.angle_gamma   90.00
#
_symmetry.space_group_name_H-M   'P 1'
#
loop_
_entity.id
_entity.type
_entity.pdbx_description
1 polymer ?
#
loop_
_entity_poly.entity_id
_entity_poly.type
_entity_poly.pdbx_seq_one_letter_code
_entity_poly.pdbx_strand_id
1 'polypeptide(L)'
;MLKQLNKCRILAPSWFAPEDLDRSEHLRLLLEDLQNVRQDKIRNGLAKIAGDVQAGETAFVIQMNNISAMEINSVREFMLGSLDQFYRLSQLTAGAGAGEGDSQSQSQSQSQGYAEPASEGPAARRLRRHRGQ
;
A
#
# COMPACT_ATOMS: atom_id res chain seq x y z
N MET A 1 2.86 -31.62 -0.25
CA MET A 1 3.63 -32.56 -1.09
C MET A 1 2.81 -33.75 -1.66
N LEU A 2 1.48 -33.75 -1.69
CA LEU A 2 0.73 -34.94 -2.19
C LEU A 2 0.88 -35.16 -3.70
N LYS A 3 0.86 -34.09 -4.49
CA LYS A 3 1.07 -34.17 -5.93
C LYS A 3 2.50 -34.61 -6.29
N GLN A 4 3.51 -34.09 -5.58
CA GLN A 4 4.91 -34.49 -5.74
C GLN A 4 5.16 -35.96 -5.39
N LEU A 5 4.39 -36.51 -4.44
CA LEU A 5 4.44 -37.93 -4.06
C LEU A 5 3.56 -38.83 -4.94
N ASN A 6 2.97 -38.31 -6.02
CA ASN A 6 2.02 -39.03 -6.90
C ASN A 6 0.80 -39.62 -6.16
N LYS A 7 0.38 -39.00 -5.04
CA LYS A 7 -0.76 -39.46 -4.23
C LYS A 7 -2.07 -38.74 -4.54
N CYS A 8 -2.08 -37.81 -5.49
CA CYS A 8 -3.30 -37.14 -5.95
C CYS A 8 -3.18 -36.59 -7.38
N ARG A 9 -4.34 -36.30 -7.97
CA ARG A 9 -4.46 -35.55 -9.22
C ARG A 9 -5.07 -34.18 -8.92
N ILE A 10 -4.46 -33.12 -9.46
CA ILE A 10 -5.02 -31.77 -9.41
C ILE A 10 -5.96 -31.65 -10.60
N LEU A 11 -7.20 -31.27 -10.34
CA LEU A 11 -8.17 -30.97 -11.39
C LEU A 11 -8.06 -29.48 -11.72
N ALA A 12 -8.15 -29.17 -13.02
CA ALA A 12 -8.21 -27.79 -13.47
C ALA A 12 -9.50 -27.12 -12.96
N PRO A 13 -9.44 -25.83 -12.58
CA PRO A 13 -10.64 -25.08 -12.24
C PRO A 13 -11.51 -24.87 -13.49
N SER A 14 -12.80 -24.57 -13.31
CA SER A 14 -13.76 -24.47 -14.41
C SER A 14 -13.47 -23.37 -15.45
N TRP A 15 -12.64 -22.38 -15.11
CA TRP A 15 -12.19 -21.34 -16.04
C TRP A 15 -10.96 -21.75 -16.87
N PHE A 16 -10.39 -22.93 -16.59
CA PHE A 16 -9.19 -23.45 -17.25
C PHE A 16 -9.54 -24.78 -17.93
N ALA A 17 -9.50 -24.80 -19.27
CA ALA A 17 -9.89 -26.00 -20.00
C ALA A 17 -8.74 -27.04 -20.00
N PRO A 18 -9.02 -28.35 -19.91
CA PRO A 18 -7.98 -29.39 -19.92
C PRO A 18 -7.07 -29.33 -21.16
N GLU A 19 -7.60 -28.93 -22.30
CA GLU A 19 -6.87 -28.79 -23.57
C GLU A 19 -5.86 -27.63 -23.54
N ASP A 20 -6.02 -26.70 -22.60
CA ASP A 20 -5.05 -25.62 -22.41
C ASP A 20 -3.80 -26.12 -21.69
N LEU A 21 -3.89 -27.23 -20.95
CA LEU A 21 -2.74 -27.86 -20.30
C LEU A 21 -1.70 -28.34 -21.32
N ASP A 22 -2.16 -28.83 -22.47
CA ASP A 22 -1.31 -29.26 -23.59
C ASP A 22 -0.68 -28.08 -24.34
N ARG A 23 -1.22 -26.86 -24.16
CA ARG A 23 -0.76 -25.61 -24.77
C ARG A 23 -0.15 -24.65 -23.73
N SER A 24 0.52 -25.20 -22.72
CA SER A 24 1.01 -24.45 -21.56
C SER A 24 1.90 -23.25 -21.90
N GLU A 25 2.72 -23.34 -22.96
CA GLU A 25 3.57 -22.22 -23.39
C GLU A 25 2.76 -21.05 -23.94
N HIS A 26 1.74 -21.32 -24.76
CA HIS A 26 0.87 -20.27 -25.28
C HIS A 26 0.09 -19.58 -24.17
N LEU A 27 -0.41 -20.35 -23.19
CA LEU A 27 -1.05 -19.78 -22.01
C LEU A 27 -0.12 -18.89 -21.19
N ARG A 28 1.16 -19.27 -21.03
CA ARG A 28 2.14 -18.45 -20.31
C ARG A 28 2.30 -17.09 -20.97
N LEU A 29 2.41 -17.06 -22.30
CA LEU A 29 2.50 -15.81 -23.07
C LEU A 29 1.24 -14.95 -22.89
N LEU A 30 0.05 -15.54 -23.00
CA LEU A 30 -1.20 -14.81 -22.79
C LEU A 30 -1.34 -14.25 -21.36
N LEU A 31 -0.92 -15.00 -20.35
CA LEU A 31 -0.92 -14.55 -18.96
C LEU A 31 0.09 -13.44 -18.72
N GLU A 32 1.27 -13.52 -19.33
CA GLU A 32 2.29 -12.47 -19.30
C GLU A 32 1.77 -11.17 -19.93
N ASP A 33 1.16 -11.25 -21.11
CA ASP A 33 0.54 -10.11 -21.77
C ASP A 33 -0.57 -9.49 -20.92
N LEU A 34 -1.44 -10.32 -20.32
CA LEU A 34 -2.50 -9.85 -19.44
C LEU A 34 -1.93 -9.16 -18.20
N GLN A 35 -0.89 -9.73 -17.58
CA GLN A 35 -0.21 -9.14 -16.44
C GLN A 35 0.43 -7.79 -16.80
N ASN A 36 1.08 -7.70 -17.96
CA ASN A 36 1.70 -6.46 -18.44
C ASN A 36 0.66 -5.36 -18.66
N VAL A 37 -0.42 -5.65 -19.40
CA VAL A 37 -1.51 -4.69 -19.64
C VAL A 37 -2.14 -4.21 -18.33
N ARG A 38 -2.30 -5.12 -17.34
CA ARG A 38 -2.89 -4.76 -16.05
C ARG A 38 -1.94 -3.94 -15.19
N GLN A 39 -0.65 -4.26 -15.19
CA GLN A 39 0.37 -3.45 -14.51
C GLN A 39 0.41 -2.02 -15.08
N ASP A 40 0.32 -1.87 -16.40
CA ASP A 40 0.30 -0.55 -17.03
C ASP A 40 -0.97 0.22 -16.68
N LYS A 41 -2.14 -0.43 -16.64
CA LYS A 41 -3.39 0.21 -16.17
C LYS A 41 -3.28 0.70 -14.73
N ILE A 42 -2.66 -0.09 -13.85
CA ILE A 42 -2.44 0.29 -12.45
C ILE A 42 -1.53 1.53 -12.37
N ARG A 43 -0.42 1.54 -13.11
CA ARG A 43 0.52 2.68 -13.16
C ARG A 43 -0.11 3.93 -13.75
N ASN A 44 -0.84 3.79 -14.85
CA ASN A 44 -1.57 4.90 -15.48
C ASN A 44 -2.65 5.46 -14.56
N GLY A 45 -3.26 4.63 -13.73
CA GLY A 45 -4.18 5.07 -12.67
C GLY A 45 -3.51 6.05 -11.70
N LEU A 46 -2.31 5.74 -11.23
CA LEU A 46 -1.54 6.65 -10.36
C LEU A 46 -1.09 7.91 -11.10
N ALA A 47 -0.65 7.80 -12.35
CA ALA A 47 -0.26 8.96 -13.16
C ALA A 47 -1.43 9.94 -13.34
N LYS A 48 -2.65 9.42 -13.51
CA LYS A 48 -3.86 10.24 -13.56
C LYS A 48 -4.08 10.96 -12.22
N ILE A 49 -3.99 10.24 -11.10
CA ILE A 49 -4.13 10.84 -9.76
C ILE A 49 -3.09 11.94 -9.53
N ALA A 50 -1.86 11.73 -9.97
CA ALA A 50 -0.82 12.76 -9.89
C ALA A 50 -1.18 14.03 -10.68
N GLY A 51 -1.81 13.87 -11.86
CA GLY A 51 -2.33 14.99 -12.65
C GLY A 51 -3.48 15.71 -11.94
N ASP A 52 -4.42 14.95 -11.36
CA ASP A 52 -5.57 15.49 -10.62
C ASP A 52 -5.08 16.30 -9.39
N VAL A 53 -4.10 15.79 -8.65
CA VAL A 53 -3.47 16.49 -7.50
C VAL A 53 -2.78 17.78 -7.93
N GLN A 54 -2.09 17.79 -9.08
CA GLN A 54 -1.47 19.00 -9.62
C GLN A 54 -2.51 20.05 -10.05
N ALA A 55 -3.68 19.60 -10.53
CA ALA A 55 -4.81 20.47 -10.85
C ALA A 55 -5.54 21.01 -9.59
N GLY A 56 -5.14 20.58 -8.39
CA GLY A 56 -5.72 21.01 -7.11
C GLY A 56 -6.86 20.12 -6.62
N GLU A 57 -7.15 19.01 -7.29
CA GLU A 57 -8.07 17.99 -6.78
C GLU A 57 -7.40 17.14 -5.69
N THR A 58 -8.19 16.41 -4.89
CA THR A 58 -7.65 15.63 -3.77
C THR A 58 -7.71 14.12 -3.97
N ALA A 59 -6.58 13.47 -3.75
CA ALA A 59 -6.40 12.02 -3.88
C ALA A 59 -6.73 11.24 -2.59
N PHE A 60 -7.83 11.56 -1.90
CA PHE A 60 -8.17 10.91 -0.62
C PHE A 60 -8.75 9.50 -0.76
N VAL A 61 -9.42 9.23 -1.88
CA VAL A 61 -10.10 7.96 -2.13
C VAL A 61 -9.73 7.46 -3.51
N ILE A 62 -9.20 6.24 -3.55
CA ILE A 62 -8.82 5.58 -4.81
C ILE A 62 -9.58 4.27 -4.89
N GLN A 63 -10.43 4.18 -5.90
CA GLN A 63 -11.16 2.96 -6.18
C GLN A 63 -10.41 2.16 -7.24
N MET A 64 -10.01 0.95 -6.88
CA MET A 64 -9.43 -0.01 -7.83
C MET A 64 -10.26 -1.29 -7.80
N ASN A 65 -11.02 -1.51 -8.87
CA ASN A 65 -11.84 -2.71 -9.00
C ASN A 65 -11.03 -3.84 -9.63
N ASN A 66 -11.36 -5.08 -9.27
CA ASN A 66 -10.84 -6.30 -9.91
C ASN A 66 -9.31 -6.41 -9.90
N ILE A 67 -8.65 -5.96 -8.84
CA ILE A 67 -7.19 -6.12 -8.65
C ILE A 67 -6.94 -7.39 -7.83
N SER A 68 -6.01 -8.20 -8.29
CA SER A 68 -5.60 -9.40 -7.57
C SER A 68 -4.68 -9.06 -6.39
N ALA A 69 -4.62 -9.94 -5.40
CA ALA A 69 -3.72 -9.76 -4.26
C ALA A 69 -2.24 -9.65 -4.68
N MET A 70 -1.83 -10.37 -5.73
CA MET A 70 -0.45 -10.33 -6.24
C MET A 70 -0.10 -8.96 -6.83
N GLU A 71 -1.02 -8.35 -7.57
CA GLU A 71 -0.81 -7.01 -8.14
C GLU A 71 -0.79 -5.94 -7.05
N ILE A 72 -1.68 -6.03 -6.05
CA ILE A 72 -1.61 -5.12 -4.88
C ILE A 72 -0.23 -5.25 -4.23
N ASN A 73 0.23 -6.48 -4.02
CA ASN A 73 1.51 -6.71 -3.36
C ASN A 73 2.71 -6.22 -4.18
N SER A 74 2.66 -6.31 -5.51
CA SER A 74 3.76 -5.86 -6.37
C SER A 74 3.91 -4.34 -6.43
N VAL A 75 2.83 -3.58 -6.23
CA VAL A 75 2.85 -2.10 -6.30
C VAL A 75 2.72 -1.42 -4.94
N ARG A 76 2.46 -2.16 -3.86
CA ARG A 76 2.08 -1.64 -2.53
C ARG A 76 2.99 -0.51 -2.05
N GLU A 77 4.29 -0.77 -1.94
CA GLU A 77 5.24 0.18 -1.35
C GLU A 77 5.31 1.47 -2.17
N PHE A 78 5.34 1.33 -3.49
CA PHE A 78 5.37 2.48 -4.40
C PHE A 78 4.08 3.30 -4.32
N MET A 79 2.92 2.66 -4.43
CA MET A 79 1.62 3.32 -4.37
C MET A 79 1.44 4.06 -3.04
N LEU A 80 1.67 3.40 -1.91
CA LEU A 80 1.51 4.03 -0.59
C LEU A 80 2.48 5.19 -0.39
N GLY A 81 3.73 5.05 -0.84
CA GLY A 81 4.73 6.12 -0.78
C GLY A 81 4.33 7.36 -1.61
N SER A 82 3.85 7.16 -2.85
CA SER A 82 3.38 8.27 -3.69
C SER A 82 2.15 8.98 -3.11
N LEU A 83 1.20 8.21 -2.55
CA LEU A 83 -0.01 8.77 -1.95
C LEU A 83 0.27 9.54 -0.65
N ASP A 84 1.22 9.09 0.17
CA ASP A 84 1.67 9.85 1.35
C ASP A 84 2.27 11.21 0.94
N GLN A 85 3.04 11.24 -0.14
CA GLN A 85 3.59 12.49 -0.68
C GLN A 85 2.49 13.43 -1.18
N PHE A 86 1.52 12.93 -1.95
CA PHE A 86 0.39 13.74 -2.40
C PHE A 86 -0.43 14.30 -1.23
N TYR A 87 -0.64 13.48 -0.19
CA TYR A 87 -1.31 13.93 1.03
C TYR A 87 -0.54 15.08 1.71
N ARG A 88 0.78 14.93 1.91
CA ARG A 88 1.61 16.00 2.50
C ARG A 88 1.60 17.28 1.67
N LEU A 89 1.70 17.17 0.35
CA LEU A 89 1.65 18.33 -0.55
C LEU A 89 0.29 19.03 -0.47
N SER A 90 -0.80 18.27 -0.42
CA SER A 90 -2.14 18.81 -0.23
C SER A 90 -2.28 19.60 1.08
N GLN A 91 -1.73 19.08 2.18
CA GLN A 91 -1.73 19.77 3.48
C GLN A 91 -0.91 21.08 3.46
N LEU A 92 0.22 21.11 2.77
CA LEU A 92 1.04 22.32 2.63
C LEU A 92 0.34 23.39 1.79
N THR A 93 -0.27 23.00 0.67
CA THR A 93 -1.04 23.90 -0.19
C THR A 93 -2.28 24.45 0.53
N ALA A 94 -2.96 23.62 1.33
CA ALA A 94 -4.11 24.06 2.13
C ALA A 94 -3.69 24.98 3.29
N GLY A 95 -2.53 24.74 3.91
CA GLY A 95 -2.00 25.55 5.01
C GLY A 95 -1.41 26.91 4.58
N ALA A 96 -0.91 27.03 3.35
CA ALA A 96 -0.37 28.29 2.82
C ALA A 96 -1.43 29.41 2.67
N GLY A 97 -2.72 29.10 2.79
CA GLY A 97 -3.81 30.08 2.81
C GLY A 97 -4.18 30.63 4.20
N ALA A 98 -3.56 30.14 5.28
CA ALA A 98 -3.89 30.53 6.64
C ALA A 98 -2.65 30.64 7.55
N GLY A 99 -1.98 31.81 7.53
CA GLY A 99 -1.08 32.20 8.61
C GLY A 99 0.24 32.83 8.16
N GLU A 100 0.24 34.15 7.97
CA GLU A 100 1.36 34.96 8.46
C GLU A 100 1.42 34.78 9.99
N GLY A 101 2.51 34.22 10.49
CA GLY A 101 2.67 33.90 11.90
C GLY A 101 4.04 33.31 12.16
N ASP A 102 5.02 34.21 12.20
CA ASP A 102 6.40 33.97 12.63
C ASP A 102 6.48 33.05 13.86
N SER A 103 7.29 32.00 13.76
CA SER A 103 7.78 31.21 14.89
C SER A 103 9.03 30.45 14.47
N GLN A 104 10.15 31.17 14.45
CA GLN A 104 11.47 30.58 14.58
C GLN A 104 11.51 29.66 15.81
N SER A 105 11.58 28.35 15.60
CA SER A 105 12.04 27.42 16.63
C SER A 105 13.47 27.04 16.33
N GLN A 106 14.38 27.73 17.03
CA GLN A 106 15.80 27.43 17.11
C GLN A 106 16.03 25.99 17.58
N SER A 107 16.81 25.27 16.77
CA SER A 107 17.46 24.03 17.16
C SER A 107 18.44 24.29 18.30
N GLN A 108 18.21 23.71 19.48
CA GLN A 108 19.26 23.51 20.48
C GLN A 108 19.50 22.01 20.69
N SER A 109 20.63 21.58 20.17
CA SER A 109 21.26 20.30 20.47
C SER A 109 21.80 20.34 21.90
N GLN A 110 21.36 19.43 22.76
CA GLN A 110 22.12 19.05 23.95
C GLN A 110 22.27 17.54 24.01
N SER A 111 23.50 17.10 23.81
CA SER A 111 24.00 15.76 24.05
C SER A 111 24.30 15.57 25.54
N GLN A 112 23.63 14.62 26.19
CA GLN A 112 24.00 13.95 27.44
C GLN A 112 23.20 12.63 27.41
N GLY A 113 23.75 11.42 27.50
CA GLY A 113 24.77 10.90 28.39
C GLY A 113 24.15 9.63 29.01
N TYR A 114 24.64 8.45 28.64
CA TYR A 114 24.12 7.14 29.05
C TYR A 114 24.19 6.94 30.58
N ALA A 115 23.12 6.40 31.18
CA ALA A 115 23.17 5.49 32.34
C ALA A 115 21.83 4.76 32.57
N GLU A 116 21.79 3.45 32.31
CA GLU A 116 20.92 2.47 32.99
C GLU A 116 21.48 2.21 34.41
N PRO A 117 20.77 1.64 35.43
CA PRO A 117 19.94 0.42 35.32
C PRO A 117 18.70 0.28 36.26
N ALA A 118 18.03 -0.87 36.13
CA ALA A 118 17.31 -1.68 37.14
C ALA A 118 15.78 -1.55 37.35
N SER A 119 15.04 -2.51 36.76
CA SER A 119 14.12 -3.49 37.39
C SER A 119 13.32 -3.11 38.66
N GLU A 120 11.98 -3.03 38.54
CA GLU A 120 10.95 -3.86 39.25
C GLU A 120 9.51 -3.35 38.92
N GLY A 121 8.56 -4.25 38.61
CA GLY A 121 7.17 -3.93 38.20
C GLY A 121 6.19 -3.73 39.37
N PRO A 122 4.86 -3.92 39.23
CA PRO A 122 3.98 -3.84 38.05
C PRO A 122 2.84 -2.79 38.26
N ALA A 123 2.48 -2.00 37.24
CA ALA A 123 1.28 -1.15 37.30
C ALA A 123 0.42 -1.32 36.05
N ALA A 124 -0.60 -2.16 36.17
CA ALA A 124 -1.65 -2.33 35.17
C ALA A 124 -2.42 -1.01 34.98
N ARG A 125 -2.10 -0.28 33.91
CA ARG A 125 -2.85 0.92 33.50
C ARG A 125 -4.15 0.50 32.82
N ARG A 126 -5.21 0.32 33.62
CA ARG A 126 -6.60 0.15 33.14
C ARG A 126 -7.01 1.36 32.29
N LEU A 127 -7.18 1.16 30.99
CA LEU A 127 -7.87 2.11 30.12
C LEU A 127 -9.38 2.07 30.43
N ARG A 128 -9.92 3.19 30.92
CA ARG A 128 -11.36 3.40 31.12
C ARG A 128 -12.08 3.31 29.77
N ARG A 129 -12.95 2.31 29.60
CA ARG A 129 -13.92 2.27 28.50
C ARG A 129 -15.03 3.28 28.78
N HIS A 130 -15.16 4.27 27.90
CA HIS A 130 -16.32 5.16 27.85
C HIS A 130 -17.52 4.32 27.38
N ARG A 131 -18.58 4.24 28.20
CA ARG A 131 -19.86 3.62 27.86
C ARG A 131 -20.79 4.75 27.37
N GLY A 132 -21.16 4.71 26.09
CA GLY A 132 -22.19 5.56 25.53
C GLY A 132 -23.58 5.14 26.03
N GLN A 133 -24.43 6.13 26.22
CA GLN A 133 -25.87 5.99 26.47
C GLN A 133 -26.60 5.59 25.19
#